data_AF-A0A965E1J1-F1
#
_entry.id   AF-A0A965E1J1-F1
#
_cell.length_a   1.000
_cell.length_b   1.000
_cell.length_c   1.000
_cell.angle_alpha   90.00
_cell.angle_beta   90.00
_cell.angle_gamma   90.00
#
_symmetry.space_group_name_H-M   'P 1'
#
loop_
_entity.id
_entity.type
_entity.pdbx_description
1 polymer ?
#
loop_
_entity_poly.entity_id
_entity_poly.type
_entity_poly.pdbx_seq_one_letter_code
_entity_poly.pdbx_strand_id
1 'polypeptide(L)'
;TVPLQQTALNLNFDMILPLGVPESVVVTGAERTTAWPIVQAAAKRAGLQIEADQRAHLGVFYRSDHFSMAQAGVPAFSIGAGMKLKGKPEEYARKLMKEFNDTVYHSPQDELKPEWNFSGFPVLGRFALDIARAVADAEDLPTWNVGDEFRAARDKKP
;
A
#
# COMPACT_ATOMS: atom_id res chain seq x y z
N THR A 1 -2.92 -13.22 -21.43
CA THR A 1 -2.53 -12.16 -20.47
C THR A 1 -3.32 -10.91 -20.79
N VAL A 2 -3.65 -10.09 -19.78
CA VAL A 2 -4.33 -8.80 -19.99
C VAL A 2 -3.29 -7.76 -20.43
N PRO A 3 -3.53 -6.93 -21.46
CA PRO A 3 -2.61 -5.85 -21.86
C PRO A 3 -2.40 -4.83 -20.72
N LEU A 4 -1.19 -4.28 -20.58
CA LEU A 4 -0.85 -3.34 -19.51
C LEU A 4 -1.76 -2.09 -19.51
N GLN A 5 -2.12 -1.57 -20.68
CA GLN A 5 -3.02 -0.43 -20.83
C GLN A 5 -4.45 -0.74 -20.37
N GLN A 6 -4.83 -2.02 -20.32
CA GLN A 6 -6.14 -2.48 -19.83
C GLN A 6 -6.08 -2.92 -18.36
N THR A 7 -4.90 -3.00 -17.75
CA THR A 7 -4.76 -3.22 -16.32
C THR A 7 -5.14 -1.94 -15.58
N ALA A 8 -6.13 -2.03 -14.68
CA ALA A 8 -6.72 -0.88 -14.00
C ALA A 8 -5.83 -0.28 -12.91
N LEU A 9 -5.34 -1.15 -12.01
CA LEU A 9 -4.60 -0.76 -10.83
C LEU A 9 -3.79 -1.95 -10.30
N ASN A 10 -2.57 -1.71 -9.83
CA ASN A 10 -1.80 -2.65 -9.04
C ASN A 10 -1.84 -2.23 -7.55
N LEU A 11 -2.27 -3.15 -6.70
CA LEU A 11 -2.22 -3.02 -5.24
C LEU A 11 -1.14 -3.96 -4.73
N ASN A 12 -0.05 -3.42 -4.23
CA ASN A 12 1.07 -4.18 -3.72
C ASN A 12 1.02 -4.28 -2.19
N PHE A 13 1.48 -5.41 -1.66
CA PHE A 13 1.67 -5.63 -0.23
C PHE A 13 3.04 -6.23 -0.02
N ASP A 14 3.84 -5.61 0.84
CA ASP A 14 5.20 -6.03 1.08
C ASP A 14 5.57 -5.72 2.54
N MET A 15 6.18 -6.69 3.21
CA MET A 15 6.69 -6.60 4.57
C MET A 15 5.69 -6.01 5.60
N ILE A 16 4.49 -6.60 5.69
CA ILE A 16 3.49 -6.18 6.68
C ILE A 16 3.64 -7.03 7.94
N LEU A 17 4.14 -6.40 9.00
CA LEU A 17 4.30 -7.07 10.30
C LEU A 17 2.93 -7.35 10.95
N PRO A 18 2.71 -8.56 11.51
CA PRO A 18 1.49 -8.92 12.22
C PRO A 18 1.51 -8.37 13.65
N LEU A 19 1.22 -7.07 13.78
CA LEU A 19 1.27 -6.35 15.06
C LEU A 19 -0.11 -6.17 15.73
N GLY A 20 -1.19 -6.65 15.10
CA GLY A 20 -2.57 -6.49 15.54
C GLY A 20 -3.40 -5.57 14.64
N VAL A 21 -4.58 -5.18 15.12
CA VAL A 21 -5.55 -4.38 14.35
C VAL A 21 -5.04 -2.95 14.14
N PRO A 22 -4.82 -2.51 12.88
CA PRO A 22 -4.41 -1.14 12.60
C PRO A 22 -5.56 -0.14 12.74
N GLU A 23 -5.24 1.08 13.17
CA GLU A 23 -6.10 2.26 13.11
C GLU A 23 -5.67 3.23 12.01
N SER A 24 -4.55 2.92 11.35
CA SER A 24 -4.01 3.71 10.26
C SER A 24 -3.33 2.85 9.19
N VAL A 25 -3.12 3.45 8.02
CA VAL A 25 -2.46 2.84 6.85
C VAL A 25 -1.46 3.80 6.23
N VAL A 26 -0.47 3.24 5.55
CA VAL A 26 0.40 3.98 4.64
C VAL A 26 0.15 3.42 3.24
N VAL A 27 -0.14 4.29 2.28
CA VAL A 27 -0.50 3.92 0.90
C VAL A 27 0.47 4.59 -0.08
N THR A 28 1.73 4.17 -0.03
CA THR A 28 2.87 4.80 -0.72
C THR A 28 2.63 4.92 -2.22
N GLY A 29 2.40 6.16 -2.68
CA GLY A 29 2.21 6.51 -4.09
C GLY A 29 0.75 6.52 -4.56
N ALA A 30 -0.23 6.21 -3.71
CA ALA A 30 -1.63 6.24 -4.09
C ALA A 30 -2.08 7.64 -4.54
N GLU A 31 -1.56 8.68 -3.88
CA GLU A 31 -1.81 10.10 -4.16
C GLU A 31 -1.32 10.57 -5.53
N ARG A 32 -0.44 9.79 -6.17
CA ARG A 32 0.08 10.03 -7.53
C ARG A 32 -0.90 9.60 -8.62
N THR A 33 -1.98 8.94 -8.24
CA THR A 33 -2.97 8.36 -9.15
C THR A 33 -4.33 9.03 -9.00
N THR A 34 -5.13 8.94 -10.06
CA THR A 34 -6.55 9.33 -10.04
C THR A 34 -7.42 8.40 -9.19
N ALA A 35 -6.90 7.25 -8.72
CA ALA A 35 -7.57 6.40 -7.74
C ALA A 35 -7.54 6.96 -6.31
N TRP A 36 -6.78 8.04 -6.05
CA TRP A 36 -6.61 8.61 -4.72
C TRP A 36 -7.94 8.89 -3.96
N PRO A 37 -8.97 9.49 -4.57
CA PRO A 37 -10.25 9.70 -3.89
C PRO A 37 -10.95 8.38 -3.49
N ILE A 38 -10.81 7.32 -4.30
CA ILE A 38 -11.33 5.98 -3.99
C ILE A 38 -10.62 5.41 -2.75
N VAL A 39 -9.29 5.54 -2.70
CA VAL A 39 -8.47 5.10 -1.56
C VAL A 39 -8.86 5.84 -0.28
N GLN A 40 -9.01 7.16 -0.34
CA GLN A 40 -9.47 7.97 0.79
C GLN A 40 -10.86 7.55 1.28
N ALA A 41 -11.80 7.31 0.36
CA ALA A 41 -13.15 6.84 0.70
C ALA A 41 -13.13 5.45 1.34
N ALA A 42 -12.31 4.52 0.83
CA ALA A 42 -12.14 3.20 1.41
C ALA A 42 -11.53 3.26 2.81
N ALA A 43 -10.52 4.10 3.03
CA ALA A 43 -9.88 4.27 4.33
C ALA A 43 -10.87 4.83 5.36
N LYS A 44 -11.66 5.85 4.98
CA LYS A 44 -12.74 6.40 5.81
C LYS A 44 -13.77 5.33 6.19
N ARG A 45 -14.22 4.50 5.24
CA ARG A 45 -15.18 3.40 5.53
C ARG A 45 -14.60 2.35 6.48
N ALA A 46 -13.30 2.06 6.35
CA ALA A 46 -12.60 1.11 7.21
C ALA A 46 -12.21 1.68 8.58
N GLY A 47 -12.42 2.99 8.82
CA GLY A 47 -11.96 3.66 10.04
C GLY A 47 -10.44 3.77 10.14
N LEU A 48 -9.74 3.77 9.00
CA LEU A 48 -8.28 3.84 8.91
C LEU A 48 -7.85 5.29 8.61
N GLN A 49 -6.99 5.86 9.44
CA GLN A 49 -6.30 7.09 9.14
C GLN A 49 -5.22 6.84 8.07
N ILE A 50 -5.17 7.62 7.00
CA ILE A 50 -4.03 7.57 6.09
C ILE A 50 -2.90 8.43 6.64
N GLU A 51 -1.74 7.83 6.87
CA GLU A 51 -0.51 8.52 7.27
C GLU A 51 0.34 8.86 6.05
N ALA A 52 1.09 9.97 6.13
CA ALA A 52 2.13 10.27 5.16
C ALA A 52 3.29 9.28 5.32
N ASP A 53 3.86 8.81 4.20
CA ASP A 53 5.03 7.94 4.21
C ASP A 53 6.26 8.69 4.72
N GLN A 54 6.61 8.46 5.98
CA GLN A 54 7.76 9.11 6.64
C GLN A 54 9.11 8.73 6.01
N ARG A 55 9.15 7.70 5.17
CA ARG A 55 10.37 7.20 4.50
C ARG A 55 10.40 7.58 3.02
N ALA A 56 9.51 8.43 2.54
CA ALA A 56 9.46 8.87 1.14
C ALA A 56 10.81 9.40 0.63
N HIS A 57 11.55 10.13 1.48
CA HIS A 57 12.89 10.67 1.17
C HIS A 57 13.96 9.60 0.89
N LEU A 58 13.71 8.33 1.25
CA LEU A 58 14.58 7.19 0.95
C LEU A 58 14.21 6.47 -0.37
N GLY A 59 13.30 7.05 -1.16
CA GLY A 59 12.87 6.49 -2.43
C GLY A 59 12.09 5.18 -2.31
N VAL A 60 11.38 4.95 -1.19
CA VAL A 60 10.71 3.67 -0.90
C VAL A 60 9.64 3.26 -1.92
N PHE A 61 9.03 4.20 -2.65
CA PHE A 61 8.15 3.90 -3.77
C PHE A 61 8.85 3.06 -4.86
N TYR A 62 10.15 3.26 -5.08
CA TYR A 62 10.91 2.60 -6.14
C TYR A 62 11.51 1.24 -5.71
N ARG A 63 11.13 0.72 -4.54
CA ARG A 63 11.84 -0.39 -3.86
C ARG A 63 10.98 -1.64 -3.62
N SER A 64 9.86 -1.79 -4.32
CA SER A 64 8.98 -2.97 -4.24
C SER A 64 8.25 -3.21 -5.57
N ASP A 65 7.50 -4.30 -5.69
CA ASP A 65 7.04 -4.84 -6.99
C ASP A 65 6.06 -3.95 -7.76
N HIS A 66 5.31 -3.09 -7.06
CA HIS A 66 4.45 -2.08 -7.71
C HIS A 66 5.23 -1.17 -8.66
N PHE A 67 6.52 -0.93 -8.40
CA PHE A 67 7.35 -0.07 -9.24
C PHE A 67 7.46 -0.60 -10.67
N SER A 68 7.64 -1.92 -10.87
CA SER A 68 7.72 -2.51 -12.22
C SER A 68 6.43 -2.28 -13.02
N MET A 69 5.28 -2.35 -12.34
CA MET A 69 3.97 -2.06 -12.94
C MET A 69 3.82 -0.57 -13.25
N ALA A 70 4.27 0.31 -12.34
CA ALA A 70 4.28 1.74 -12.53
C ALA A 70 5.16 2.17 -13.70
N GLN A 71 6.37 1.64 -13.79
CA GLN A 71 7.31 1.86 -14.89
C GLN A 71 6.71 1.48 -16.24
N ALA A 72 5.88 0.44 -16.25
CA ALA A 72 5.14 -0.02 -17.43
C ALA A 72 3.83 0.76 -17.68
N GLY A 73 3.53 1.79 -16.89
CA GLY A 73 2.40 2.70 -17.04
C GLY A 73 1.15 2.30 -16.26
N VAL A 74 1.09 1.13 -15.61
CA VAL A 74 -0.08 0.74 -14.82
C VAL A 74 -0.10 1.55 -13.51
N PRO A 75 -1.19 2.27 -13.17
CA PRO A 75 -1.32 2.88 -11.85
C PRO A 75 -1.03 1.87 -10.75
N ALA A 76 -0.14 2.21 -9.82
CA ALA A 76 0.34 1.24 -8.85
C ALA A 76 0.79 1.93 -7.55
N PHE A 77 0.51 1.29 -6.42
CA PHE A 77 0.97 1.75 -5.11
C PHE A 77 1.07 0.59 -4.13
N SER A 78 1.83 0.80 -3.06
CA SER A 78 1.96 -0.18 -1.97
C SER A 78 0.99 0.14 -0.83
N ILE A 79 0.42 -0.88 -0.21
CA ILE A 79 -0.41 -0.79 0.98
C ILE A 79 0.35 -1.42 2.15
N GLY A 80 0.55 -0.63 3.20
CA GLY A 80 1.11 -1.08 4.47
C GLY A 80 0.23 -0.70 5.66
N ALA A 81 0.43 -1.40 6.77
CA ALA A 81 -0.07 -0.94 8.06
C ALA A 81 0.60 0.40 8.43
N GLY A 82 -0.17 1.33 8.99
CA GLY A 82 0.37 2.53 9.60
C GLY A 82 0.97 2.24 10.98
N MET A 83 1.33 3.29 11.72
CA MET A 83 1.98 3.17 13.02
C MET A 83 0.98 3.11 14.19
N LYS A 84 -0.31 3.35 13.94
CA LYS A 84 -1.35 3.34 14.97
C LYS A 84 -2.04 1.99 15.01
N LEU A 85 -2.06 1.38 16.19
CA LEU A 85 -2.67 0.08 16.42
C LEU A 85 -3.66 0.18 17.58
N LYS A 86 -4.80 -0.48 17.43
CA LYS A 86 -5.88 -0.48 18.41
C LYS A 86 -5.40 -0.98 19.77
N GLY A 87 -5.58 -0.16 20.81
CA GLY A 87 -5.23 -0.51 22.18
C GLY A 87 -3.73 -0.59 22.47
N LYS A 88 -2.89 0.02 21.61
CA LYS A 88 -1.44 0.13 21.80
C LYS A 88 -1.03 1.60 21.88
N PRO A 89 0.07 1.93 22.61
CA PRO A 89 0.61 3.28 22.58
C PRO A 89 1.19 3.61 21.18
N GLU A 90 1.22 4.89 20.82
CA GLU A 90 1.61 5.38 19.49
C GLU A 90 3.00 4.89 19.03
N GLU A 91 3.93 4.75 19.96
CA GLU A 91 5.30 4.29 19.67
C GLU A 91 5.44 2.77 19.52
N TYR A 92 4.40 1.98 19.82
CA TYR A 92 4.49 0.53 19.86
C TYR A 92 4.87 -0.06 18.50
N ALA A 93 4.13 0.31 17.44
CA ALA A 93 4.40 -0.21 16.10
C ALA A 93 5.76 0.29 15.56
N ARG A 94 6.09 1.56 15.81
CA ARG A 94 7.37 2.16 15.39
C ARG A 94 8.54 1.43 16.02
N LYS A 95 8.48 1.14 17.32
CA LYS A 95 9.52 0.40 18.04
C LYS A 95 9.71 -0.99 17.43
N LEU A 96 8.62 -1.76 17.27
CA LEU A 96 8.71 -3.12 16.76
C LEU A 96 9.16 -3.17 15.30
N MET A 97 8.71 -2.24 14.46
CA MET A 97 9.17 -2.15 13.08
C MET A 97 10.66 -1.81 13.00
N LYS A 98 11.15 -0.91 13.86
CA LYS A 98 12.58 -0.60 13.94
C LYS A 98 13.39 -1.82 14.38
N GLU A 99 12.97 -2.48 15.45
CA GLU A 99 13.62 -3.69 15.96
C GLU A 99 13.68 -4.80 14.91
N PHE A 100 12.56 -5.03 14.21
CA PHE A 100 12.49 -6.00 13.12
C PHE A 100 13.47 -5.65 11.98
N ASN A 101 13.46 -4.40 11.50
CA ASN A 101 14.35 -3.97 10.42
C ASN A 101 15.83 -4.06 10.79
N ASP A 102 16.18 -3.79 12.05
CA ASP A 102 17.58 -3.76 12.51
C ASP A 102 18.15 -5.15 12.79
N THR A 103 17.32 -6.13 13.18
CA THR A 103 17.80 -7.39 13.77
C THR A 103 17.21 -8.67 13.16
N VAL A 104 16.08 -8.58 12.48
CA VAL A 104 15.32 -9.75 11.98
C VAL A 104 15.21 -9.77 10.47
N TYR A 105 14.95 -8.62 9.84
CA TYR A 105 14.71 -8.54 8.41
C TYR A 105 15.88 -9.09 7.59
N HIS A 106 15.57 -9.93 6.58
CA HIS A 106 16.57 -10.61 5.74
C HIS A 106 17.56 -11.49 6.51
N SER A 107 17.16 -12.03 7.66
CA SER A 107 17.97 -12.97 8.42
C SER A 107 17.23 -14.28 8.66
N PRO A 108 17.92 -15.35 9.09
CA PRO A 108 17.28 -16.60 9.50
C PRO A 108 16.31 -16.44 10.69
N GLN A 109 16.31 -15.31 11.39
CA GLN A 109 15.38 -15.02 12.48
C GLN A 109 14.01 -14.55 11.98
N ASP A 110 13.87 -14.23 10.69
CA ASP A 110 12.62 -13.87 10.02
C ASP A 110 11.75 -15.12 9.79
N GLU A 111 11.23 -15.63 10.89
CA GLU A 111 10.37 -16.81 10.96
C GLU A 111 9.11 -16.50 11.78
N LEU A 112 8.07 -17.31 11.59
CA LEU A 112 6.83 -17.21 12.35
C LEU A 112 7.09 -17.22 13.86
N LYS A 113 6.61 -16.20 14.57
CA LYS A 113 6.72 -16.11 16.03
C LYS A 113 5.36 -16.32 16.72
N PRO A 114 5.31 -16.99 17.89
CA PRO A 114 4.08 -17.18 18.65
C PRO A 114 3.37 -15.88 19.07
N GLU A 115 4.12 -14.80 19.25
CA GLU A 115 3.63 -13.47 19.63
C GLU A 115 3.01 -12.68 18.47
N TRP A 116 3.11 -13.16 17.23
CA TRP A 116 2.55 -12.50 16.06
C TRP A 116 1.02 -12.43 16.12
N ASN A 117 0.48 -11.22 15.97
CA ASN A 117 -0.95 -10.97 15.99
C ASN A 117 -1.45 -10.61 14.58
N PHE A 118 -2.01 -11.62 13.92
CA PHE A 118 -2.51 -11.52 12.54
C PHE A 118 -3.88 -10.84 12.40
N SER A 119 -4.50 -10.39 13.50
CA SER A 119 -5.85 -9.79 13.48
C SER A 119 -5.96 -8.53 12.60
N GLY A 120 -4.85 -7.89 12.24
CA GLY A 120 -4.83 -6.76 11.32
C GLY A 120 -4.94 -7.13 9.84
N PHE A 121 -4.57 -8.35 9.44
CA PHE A 121 -4.52 -8.72 8.02
C PHE A 121 -5.90 -8.75 7.36
N PRO A 122 -6.97 -9.25 8.01
CA PRO A 122 -8.32 -9.15 7.45
C PRO A 122 -8.77 -7.69 7.23
N VAL A 123 -8.34 -6.76 8.07
CA VAL A 123 -8.67 -5.32 7.94
C VAL A 123 -8.00 -4.74 6.70
N LEU A 124 -6.70 -4.97 6.52
CA LEU A 124 -5.96 -4.50 5.34
C LEU A 124 -6.45 -5.17 4.05
N GLY A 125 -6.71 -6.48 4.09
CA GLY A 125 -7.27 -7.22 2.97
C GLY A 125 -8.65 -6.69 2.56
N ARG A 126 -9.51 -6.37 3.53
CA ARG A 126 -10.83 -5.78 3.25
C ARG A 126 -10.69 -4.37 2.67
N PHE A 127 -9.82 -3.54 3.24
CA PHE A 127 -9.54 -2.19 2.72
C PHE A 127 -9.10 -2.23 1.25
N ALA A 128 -8.14 -3.09 0.91
CA ALA A 128 -7.69 -3.24 -0.46
C ALA A 128 -8.76 -3.84 -1.39
N LEU A 129 -9.55 -4.80 -0.92
CA LEU A 129 -10.66 -5.36 -1.67
C LEU A 129 -11.71 -4.29 -1.98
N ASP A 130 -12.01 -3.41 -1.04
CA ASP A 130 -12.96 -2.31 -1.26
C ASP A 130 -12.43 -1.28 -2.27
N ILE A 131 -11.11 -1.05 -2.31
CA ILE A 131 -10.47 -0.24 -3.37
C ILE A 131 -10.60 -0.96 -4.72
N ALA A 132 -10.19 -2.22 -4.80
CA ALA A 132 -10.21 -2.99 -6.03
C ALA A 132 -11.62 -3.09 -6.63
N ARG A 133 -12.64 -3.31 -5.79
CA ARG A 133 -14.05 -3.31 -6.21
C ARG A 133 -14.50 -1.96 -6.73
N ALA A 134 -14.24 -0.89 -5.99
CA ALA A 134 -14.62 0.45 -6.43
C ALA A 134 -13.94 0.86 -7.75
N VAL A 135 -12.71 0.39 -7.99
CA VAL A 135 -12.02 0.58 -9.27
C VAL A 135 -12.61 -0.29 -10.38
N ALA A 136 -12.98 -1.54 -10.07
CA ALA A 136 -13.60 -2.43 -11.04
C ALA A 136 -15.01 -1.99 -11.46
N ASP A 137 -15.74 -1.33 -10.55
CA ASP A 137 -17.09 -0.81 -10.78
C ASP A 137 -17.09 0.62 -11.38
N ALA A 138 -15.92 1.26 -11.52
CA ALA A 138 -15.81 2.61 -12.06
C ALA A 138 -16.03 2.62 -13.59
N GLU A 139 -16.63 3.69 -14.11
CA GLU A 139 -16.82 3.88 -15.56
C GLU A 139 -15.49 4.01 -16.30
N ASP A 140 -14.54 4.73 -15.69
CA ASP A 140 -13.21 4.98 -16.24
C ASP A 140 -12.13 4.25 -15.44
N LEU A 141 -11.15 3.70 -16.17
CA LEU A 141 -9.95 3.15 -15.52
C LEU A 141 -9.14 4.26 -14.86
N PRO A 142 -8.61 4.04 -13.64
CA PRO A 142 -7.62 4.92 -13.08
C PRO A 142 -6.42 5.10 -14.02
N THR A 143 -5.82 6.27 -13.91
CA THR A 143 -4.57 6.67 -14.54
C THR A 143 -3.70 7.47 -13.56
N TRP A 144 -2.48 7.80 -13.98
CA TRP A 144 -1.57 8.70 -13.26
C TRP A 144 -2.01 10.15 -13.34
N ASN A 145 -1.71 10.93 -12.30
CA ASN A 145 -1.96 12.37 -12.30
C ASN A 145 -1.15 13.09 -13.39
N VAL A 146 -1.62 14.27 -13.79
CA VAL A 146 -0.92 15.10 -14.78
C VAL A 146 0.47 15.46 -14.24
N GLY A 147 1.50 15.26 -15.07
CA GLY A 147 2.90 15.54 -14.71
C GLY A 147 3.61 14.41 -13.98
N ASP A 148 2.92 13.31 -13.64
CA ASP A 148 3.59 12.12 -13.08
C ASP A 148 4.49 11.44 -14.12
N GLU A 149 5.65 10.97 -13.69
CA GLU A 149 6.68 10.36 -14.54
C GLU A 149 6.17 9.13 -15.34
N PHE A 150 5.19 8.40 -14.79
CA PHE A 150 4.67 7.18 -15.42
C PHE A 150 3.49 7.43 -16.37
N ARG A 151 2.97 8.66 -16.39
CA ARG A 151 1.80 8.99 -17.23
C ARG A 151 2.08 8.81 -18.71
N ALA A 152 3.28 9.17 -19.16
CA ALA A 152 3.68 8.99 -20.56
C ALA A 152 3.69 7.51 -20.99
N ALA A 153 4.05 6.59 -20.10
CA ALA A 153 3.99 5.16 -20.38
C ALA A 153 2.54 4.65 -20.45
N ARG A 154 1.66 5.14 -19.56
CA ARG A 154 0.23 4.80 -19.55
C ARG A 154 -0.49 5.22 -20.83
N ASP A 155 -0.19 6.41 -21.32
CA ASP A 155 -0.89 7.02 -22.46
C ASP A 155 -0.38 6.50 -23.82
N LYS A 156 0.69 5.68 -23.84
CA LYS A 156 1.13 5.02 -25.07
C LYS A 156 0.07 4.04 -25.53
N LYS A 157 -0.54 4.35 -26.68
CA LYS A 157 -1.41 3.43 -27.40
C LYS A 157 -0.63 2.16 -27.78
N PRO A 158 -1.28 0.98 -27.75
CA PRO A 158 -0.67 -0.25 -28.24
C PRO A 158 -0.26 -0.13 -29.71
#